data_AF-A0A6N8EJ81-F1
#
_entry.id   AF-A0A6N8EJ81-F1
#
_cell.length_a   1.000
_cell.length_b   1.000
_cell.length_c   1.000
_cell.angle_alpha   90.00
_cell.angle_beta   90.00
_cell.angle_gamma   90.00
#
_symmetry.space_group_name_H-M   'P 1'
#
loop_
_entity.id
_entity.type
_entity.pdbx_description
1 polymer ?
#
loop_
_entity_poly.entity_id
_entity_poly.type
_entity_poly.pdbx_seq_one_letter_code
_entity_poly.pdbx_strand_id
1 'polypeptide(L)'
;MNKHQGFTIIELMITVALALIVLTIGVPNFRSIIQNNRATTITNDLVTALQTARSEAIKQRKHATVCRRNNSGTGCENGVDWSAGWLVWRDDDGDDTLDNDEIQKVWDAFNSGTNSVTSKYIY
;
A
#
# COMPACT_ATOMS: atom_id res chain seq x y z
N MET A 1 18.33 41.01 37.40
CA MET A 1 17.98 39.94 38.35
C MET A 1 16.98 39.01 37.68
N ASN A 2 17.44 37.88 37.15
CA ASN A 2 16.58 36.94 36.44
C ASN A 2 15.97 35.98 37.47
N LYS A 3 14.67 36.16 37.76
CA LYS A 3 13.91 35.21 38.57
C LYS A 3 13.56 34.01 37.71
N HIS A 4 14.24 32.89 37.93
CA HIS A 4 13.80 31.61 37.41
C HIS A 4 12.49 31.23 38.11
N GLN A 5 11.37 31.26 37.40
CA GLN A 5 10.10 30.74 37.88
C GLN A 5 10.13 29.21 37.70
N GLY A 6 10.21 28.48 38.82
CA GLY A 6 10.14 27.02 38.84
C GLY A 6 8.70 26.55 39.02
N PHE A 7 8.35 25.42 38.38
CA PHE A 7 7.08 24.74 38.56
C PHE A 7 6.97 24.14 39.96
N THR A 8 5.78 24.18 40.55
CA THR A 8 5.53 23.51 41.83
C THR A 8 5.35 22.01 41.63
N ILE A 9 5.69 21.19 42.63
CA ILE A 9 5.54 19.72 42.55
C ILE A 9 4.07 19.34 42.27
N ILE A 10 3.12 20.08 42.86
CA ILE A 10 1.69 19.82 42.66
C ILE A 10 1.24 20.12 41.22
N GLU A 11 1.82 21.13 40.58
CA GLU A 11 1.53 21.47 39.18
C GLU A 11 2.05 20.39 38.22
N LEU A 12 3.24 19.83 38.50
CA LEU A 12 3.75 18.67 37.76
C LEU A 12 2.81 17.44 37.91
N MET A 13 2.31 17.18 39.12
CA MET A 13 1.40 16.06 39.34
C MET A 13 0.07 16.21 38.58
N ILE A 14 -0.51 17.42 38.60
CA ILE A 14 -1.76 17.70 37.89
C ILE A 14 -1.57 17.62 36.38
N THR A 15 -0.47 18.18 35.84
CA THR A 15 -0.19 18.12 34.40
C THR A 15 0.01 16.69 33.91
N VAL A 16 0.74 15.85 34.66
CA VAL A 16 0.89 14.42 34.33
C VAL A 16 -0.45 13.69 34.42
N ALA A 17 -1.27 13.96 35.44
CA ALA A 17 -2.60 13.36 35.57
C ALA A 17 -3.50 13.70 34.37
N LEU A 18 -3.52 14.96 33.94
CA LEU A 18 -4.26 15.40 32.76
C LEU A 18 -3.70 14.79 31.47
N ALA A 19 -2.37 14.73 31.32
CA ALA A 19 -1.73 14.11 30.17
C ALA A 19 -2.11 12.63 30.03
N LEU A 20 -2.17 11.87 31.13
CA LEU A 20 -2.60 10.48 31.13
C LEU A 20 -4.07 10.31 30.70
N ILE A 21 -4.96 11.20 31.14
CA ILE A 21 -6.37 11.19 30.72
C ILE A 21 -6.47 11.42 29.20
N VAL A 22 -5.72 12.39 28.66
CA VAL A 22 -5.73 12.67 27.22
C VAL A 22 -5.14 11.51 26.42
N LEU A 23 -4.04 10.90 26.88
CA LEU A 23 -3.38 9.79 26.19
C LEU A 23 -4.26 8.54 26.12
N THR A 24 -5.01 8.23 27.19
CA THR A 24 -5.90 7.05 27.21
C THR A 24 -7.02 7.14 26.19
N ILE A 25 -7.51 8.35 25.89
CA ILE A 25 -8.57 8.60 24.89
C ILE A 25 -7.97 8.82 23.48
N GLY A 26 -6.80 9.45 23.38
CA GLY A 26 -6.18 9.82 22.10
C GLY A 26 -5.51 8.67 21.35
N VAL A 27 -4.80 7.78 22.05
CA VAL A 27 -4.06 6.66 21.44
C VAL A 27 -4.93 5.64 20.67
N PRO A 28 -6.09 5.17 21.17
CA PRO A 28 -6.86 4.14 20.47
C PRO A 28 -7.35 4.58 19.08
N ASN A 29 -7.55 5.88 18.84
CA ASN A 29 -8.04 6.42 17.56
C ASN A 29 -7.03 6.28 16.40
N PHE A 30 -5.73 6.15 16.68
CA PHE A 30 -4.73 6.03 15.62
C PHE A 30 -4.85 4.71 14.84
N ARG A 31 -5.34 3.64 15.47
CA ARG A 31 -5.48 2.34 14.80
C ARG A 31 -6.51 2.37 13.67
N SER A 32 -7.66 2.99 13.91
CA SER A 32 -8.72 3.12 12.90
C SER A 32 -8.28 3.99 11.73
N ILE A 33 -7.60 5.10 12.01
CA ILE A 33 -7.06 5.99 10.98
C ILE A 33 -6.04 5.25 10.10
N ILE A 34 -5.14 4.46 10.69
CA ILE A 34 -4.15 3.68 9.94
C ILE A 34 -4.84 2.64 9.06
N GLN A 35 -5.84 1.93 9.58
CA GLN A 35 -6.58 0.92 8.81
C GLN A 35 -7.32 1.55 7.62
N ASN A 36 -7.99 2.68 7.82
CA ASN A 36 -8.68 3.40 6.75
C ASN A 36 -7.72 3.91 5.67
N ASN A 37 -6.56 4.44 6.08
CA ASN A 37 -5.53 4.86 5.13
C ASN A 37 -5.00 3.67 4.33
N ARG A 38 -4.73 2.52 4.99
CA ARG A 38 -4.30 1.30 4.29
C ARG A 38 -5.34 0.86 3.24
N ALA A 39 -6.62 0.78 3.60
CA ALA A 39 -7.67 0.40 2.65
C ALA A 39 -7.76 1.36 1.46
N THR A 40 -7.59 2.66 1.71
CA THR A 40 -7.59 3.70 0.67
C THR A 40 -6.38 3.55 -0.27
N THR A 41 -5.18 3.35 0.29
CA THR A 41 -3.97 3.11 -0.50
C THR A 41 -4.11 1.89 -1.39
N ILE A 42 -4.59 0.77 -0.83
CA ILE A 42 -4.83 -0.48 -1.57
C ILE A 42 -5.76 -0.24 -2.76
N THR A 43 -6.85 0.48 -2.54
CA THR A 43 -7.83 0.81 -3.58
C THR A 43 -7.20 1.67 -4.67
N ASN A 44 -6.43 2.69 -4.28
CA ASN A 44 -5.75 3.57 -5.23
C ASN A 44 -4.68 2.83 -6.04
N ASP A 45 -3.97 1.88 -5.44
CA ASP A 45 -2.97 1.06 -6.13
C ASP A 45 -3.64 0.17 -7.18
N LEU A 46 -4.80 -0.43 -6.86
CA LEU A 46 -5.56 -1.22 -7.83
C LEU A 46 -6.09 -0.37 -8.99
N VAL A 47 -6.61 0.83 -8.69
CA VAL A 47 -7.03 1.79 -9.71
C VAL A 47 -5.85 2.17 -10.61
N THR A 48 -4.67 2.41 -10.02
CA THR A 48 -3.44 2.72 -10.75
C THR A 48 -3.03 1.55 -11.66
N ALA A 49 -3.21 0.31 -11.21
CA ALA A 49 -2.91 -0.87 -12.02
C ALA A 49 -3.84 -1.02 -13.22
N LEU A 50 -5.14 -0.80 -13.04
CA LEU A 50 -6.11 -0.78 -14.14
C LEU A 50 -5.82 0.35 -15.14
N GLN A 51 -5.45 1.54 -14.65
CA GLN A 51 -5.02 2.65 -15.50
C GLN A 51 -3.74 2.32 -16.27
N THR A 52 -2.80 1.61 -15.64
CA THR A 52 -1.56 1.13 -16.28
C THR A 52 -1.91 0.15 -17.40
N ALA A 53 -2.70 -0.89 -17.10
CA ALA A 53 -3.14 -1.88 -18.09
C ALA A 53 -3.85 -1.21 -19.27
N ARG A 54 -4.78 -0.29 -19.00
CA ARG A 54 -5.47 0.46 -20.05
C ARG A 54 -4.52 1.29 -20.90
N SER A 55 -3.55 1.96 -20.27
CA SER A 55 -2.58 2.79 -20.98
C SER A 55 -1.68 1.93 -21.87
N GLU A 56 -1.23 0.77 -21.39
CA GLU A 56 -0.42 -0.16 -22.17
C GLU A 56 -1.22 -0.76 -23.34
N ALA A 57 -2.48 -1.16 -23.10
CA ALA A 57 -3.37 -1.64 -24.16
C ALA A 57 -3.57 -0.60 -25.27
N ILE A 58 -3.75 0.67 -24.91
CA ILE A 58 -3.94 1.77 -25.89
C ILE A 58 -2.64 2.06 -26.65
N LYS A 59 -1.50 2.16 -25.97
CA LYS A 59 -0.21 2.49 -26.59
C LYS A 59 0.22 1.43 -27.61
N GLN A 60 0.08 0.16 -27.23
CA GLN A 60 0.56 -0.99 -28.01
C GLN A 60 -0.52 -1.55 -28.94
N ARG A 61 -1.79 -1.17 -28.76
CA ARG A 61 -2.97 -1.77 -29.43
C ARG A 61 -3.08 -3.27 -29.24
N LYS A 62 -2.76 -3.74 -28.03
CA LYS A 62 -2.81 -5.16 -27.64
C LYS A 62 -3.64 -5.36 -26.38
N HIS A 63 -3.98 -6.62 -26.09
CA HIS A 63 -4.72 -6.97 -24.89
C HIS A 63 -3.79 -6.86 -23.66
N ALA A 64 -4.25 -6.16 -22.62
CA ALA A 64 -3.53 -6.06 -21.35
C ALA A 64 -4.42 -6.55 -20.22
N THR A 65 -3.87 -7.43 -19.40
CA THR A 65 -4.61 -8.16 -18.37
C THR A 65 -4.04 -7.83 -17.00
N VAL A 66 -4.92 -7.72 -16.01
CA VAL A 66 -4.54 -7.63 -14.59
C VAL A 66 -4.88 -8.95 -13.93
N CYS A 67 -3.89 -9.57 -13.28
CA CYS A 67 -4.09 -10.85 -12.60
C CYS A 67 -3.44 -10.85 -11.22
N ARG A 68 -3.96 -11.69 -10.33
CA ARG A 68 -3.34 -11.98 -9.04
C ARG A 68 -1.97 -12.58 -9.28
N ARG A 69 -0.98 -12.06 -8.58
CA ARG A 69 0.41 -12.52 -8.68
C ARG A 69 0.61 -13.84 -7.91
N ASN A 70 1.45 -14.73 -8.43
CA ASN A 70 2.01 -15.86 -7.70
C ASN A 70 3.06 -15.42 -6.66
N ASN A 71 3.38 -16.25 -5.67
CA ASN A 71 4.35 -15.89 -4.63
C ASN A 71 5.72 -15.40 -5.20
N SER A 72 6.15 -15.94 -6.34
CA SER A 72 7.40 -15.58 -7.01
C SER A 72 7.38 -14.23 -7.74
N GLY A 73 6.22 -13.67 -8.08
CA GLY A 73 6.11 -12.41 -8.83
C GLY A 73 6.35 -12.51 -10.32
N THR A 74 6.25 -13.71 -10.86
CA THR A 74 6.57 -14.01 -12.26
C THR A 74 5.38 -14.57 -13.03
N GLY A 75 4.20 -14.65 -12.40
CA GLY A 75 3.08 -15.35 -12.99
C GLY A 75 1.74 -14.99 -12.36
N CYS A 76 0.67 -15.28 -13.09
CA CYS A 76 -0.69 -15.21 -12.59
C CYS A 76 -1.01 -16.45 -11.73
N GLU A 77 -1.74 -16.27 -10.63
CA GLU A 77 -2.23 -17.36 -9.80
C GLU A 77 -3.75 -17.27 -9.64
N ASN A 78 -4.46 -18.37 -9.92
CA ASN A 78 -5.90 -18.44 -9.72
C ASN A 78 -6.25 -18.37 -8.22
N GLY A 79 -7.28 -17.62 -7.86
CA GLY A 79 -7.75 -17.53 -6.48
C GLY A 79 -8.55 -16.25 -6.20
N VAL A 80 -9.13 -16.19 -5.00
CA VAL A 80 -9.93 -15.06 -4.54
C VAL A 80 -9.17 -14.13 -3.59
N ASP A 81 -7.98 -14.53 -3.13
CA ASP A 81 -7.16 -13.75 -2.19
C ASP A 81 -6.12 -12.90 -2.91
N TRP A 82 -6.44 -11.62 -3.13
CA TRP A 82 -5.55 -10.67 -3.79
C TRP A 82 -4.52 -10.04 -2.83
N SER A 83 -4.42 -10.53 -1.59
CA SER A 83 -3.52 -9.95 -0.59
C SER A 83 -2.03 -10.10 -0.91
N ALA A 84 -1.69 -11.08 -1.75
CA ALA A 84 -0.35 -11.35 -2.26
C ALA A 84 0.13 -10.31 -3.30
N GLY A 85 -0.74 -9.40 -3.73
CA GLY A 85 -0.47 -8.45 -4.80
C GLY A 85 -0.98 -8.93 -6.16
N TRP A 86 -0.69 -8.13 -7.18
CA TRP A 86 -1.13 -8.36 -8.56
C TRP A 86 -0.07 -7.88 -9.53
N LEU A 87 -0.22 -8.26 -10.78
CA LEU A 87 0.62 -7.78 -11.86
C LEU A 87 -0.22 -7.44 -13.09
N VAL A 88 0.34 -6.57 -13.92
CA VAL A 88 -0.18 -6.18 -15.22
C VAL A 88 0.76 -6.74 -16.26
N TRP A 89 0.19 -7.44 -17.23
CA TRP A 89 0.92 -7.98 -18.36
C TRP A 89 0.17 -7.70 -19.66
N ARG A 90 0.87 -7.82 -20.78
CA ARG A 90 0.32 -7.57 -22.12
C ARG A 90 0.58 -8.81 -22.96
N ASP A 91 -0.47 -9.36 -23.52
CA ASP A 91 -0.40 -10.48 -24.45
C ASP A 91 0.20 -9.96 -25.78
N ASP A 92 1.46 -10.29 -26.01
CA ASP A 92 2.25 -9.83 -27.13
C ASP A 92 2.17 -10.76 -28.34
N ASP A 93 1.98 -12.06 -28.12
CA ASP A 93 1.95 -13.09 -29.16
C ASP A 93 0.53 -13.62 -29.50
N GLY A 94 -0.47 -13.26 -28.69
CA GLY A 94 -1.89 -13.53 -28.91
C GLY A 94 -2.34 -14.91 -28.42
N ASP A 95 -1.63 -15.52 -27.47
CA ASP A 95 -1.91 -16.87 -26.98
C ASP A 95 -2.75 -16.92 -25.69
N ASP A 96 -3.16 -15.76 -25.15
CA ASP A 96 -3.88 -15.58 -23.89
C ASP A 96 -3.16 -16.18 -22.66
N THR A 97 -1.86 -16.43 -22.75
CA THR A 97 -1.01 -16.90 -21.65
C THR A 97 0.05 -15.87 -21.30
N LEU A 98 0.54 -15.93 -20.07
CA LEU A 98 1.54 -14.98 -19.57
C LEU A 98 2.94 -15.56 -19.79
N ASP A 99 3.74 -14.85 -20.59
CA ASP A 99 5.17 -15.08 -20.71
C ASP A 99 6.01 -14.14 -19.84
N ASN A 100 7.26 -14.52 -19.59
CA ASN A 100 8.16 -13.75 -18.71
C ASN A 100 8.44 -12.33 -19.24
N ASP A 101 8.42 -12.13 -20.56
CA ASP A 101 8.75 -10.85 -21.21
C ASP A 101 7.53 -9.93 -21.38
N GLU A 102 6.35 -10.41 -20.98
CA GLU A 102 5.07 -9.71 -21.13
C GLU A 102 4.65 -8.93 -19.88
N ILE A 103 5.34 -9.17 -18.76
CA ILE A 103 5.08 -8.50 -17.49
C ILE A 103 5.46 -7.02 -17.61
N GLN A 104 4.47 -6.15 -17.51
CA GLN A 104 4.67 -4.71 -17.57
C GLN A 104 4.95 -4.11 -16.20
N LYS A 105 4.21 -4.57 -15.17
CA LYS A 105 4.36 -4.05 -13.80
C LYS A 105 3.84 -5.03 -12.76
N VAL A 106 4.51 -5.08 -11.61
CA VAL A 106 4.15 -5.93 -10.47
C VAL A 106 3.93 -5.06 -9.23
N TRP A 107 2.90 -5.40 -8.46
CA TRP A 107 2.60 -4.82 -7.14
C TRP A 107 2.82 -5.90 -6.07
N ASP A 108 3.46 -5.49 -4.98
CA ASP A 108 3.80 -6.37 -3.86
C ASP A 108 2.59 -6.60 -2.92
N ALA A 109 2.75 -7.57 -2.02
CA ALA A 109 1.74 -7.93 -1.03
C ALA A 109 1.53 -6.81 0.01
N PHE A 110 0.27 -6.53 0.35
CA PHE A 110 -0.11 -5.45 1.28
C PHE A 110 0.32 -5.66 2.73
N ASN A 111 0.62 -6.91 3.11
CA ASN A 111 1.01 -7.29 4.46
C ASN A 111 2.53 -7.38 4.67
N SER A 112 3.33 -7.13 3.63
CA SER A 112 4.76 -6.95 3.82
C SER A 112 4.95 -5.64 4.61
N GLY A 113 5.60 -5.69 5.78
CA GLY A 113 5.86 -4.50 6.62
C GLY A 113 6.69 -3.39 5.96
N THR A 114 6.92 -3.53 4.66
CA THR A 114 7.56 -2.63 3.73
C THR A 114 6.46 -2.02 2.86
N ASN A 115 6.03 -0.80 3.17
CA ASN A 115 5.26 0.05 2.26
C ASN A 115 6.13 0.52 1.07
N SER A 116 6.96 -0.36 0.51
CA SER A 116 7.73 -0.09 -0.69
C SER A 116 6.95 -0.71 -1.83
N VAL A 117 6.17 0.12 -2.53
CA VAL A 117 5.73 -0.17 -3.89
C VAL A 117 7.00 -0.17 -4.73
N THR A 118 7.69 -1.31 -4.79
CA THR A 118 8.85 -1.50 -5.65
C THR A 118 8.32 -1.65 -7.07
N SER A 119 8.01 -0.51 -7.69
CA SER A 119 7.67 -0.43 -9.10
C SER A 119 8.90 -0.80 -9.92
N LYS A 120 9.15 -2.10 -10.09
CA LYS A 120 10.16 -2.61 -10.99
C LYS A 120 9.63 -2.42 -12.40
N TYR A 121 9.97 -1.29 -13.01
CA TYR A 121 9.81 -1.09 -14.45
C TYR A 121 10.84 -2.02 -15.13
N ILE A 122 10.34 -3.08 -15.76
CA ILE A 122 11.15 -3.92 -16.64
C ILE A 122 11.08 -3.22 -18.00
N TYR A 123 12.22 -2.67 -18.44
CA TYR A 123 12.39 -2.07 -19.77
C TYR A 123 12.89 -3.12 -20.75
#